data_AF-A0A968HK48-F1
#
_entry.id   AF-A0A968HK48-F1
#
_cell.length_a   1.000
_cell.length_b   1.000
_cell.length_c   1.000
_cell.angle_alpha   90.00
_cell.angle_beta   90.00
_cell.angle_gamma   90.00
#
_symmetry.space_group_name_H-M   'P 1'
#
loop_
_entity.id
_entity.type
_entity.pdbx_description
1 polymer ?
#
loop_
_entity_poly.entity_id
_entity_poly.type
_entity_poly.pdbx_seq_one_letter_code
_entity_poly.pdbx_strand_id
1 'polypeptide(L)'
;MRTRRKIQQLIREQMSDERRGVQTYPWRSLESSNGLMQPLAKELILGWEAAHRSDRHRTRRKREQLIVDWIAFVFSGIASVLAFWVLVPQPPFLVQLLSLGEFALLMVLGIEIFVYADWQEGK
;
A
#
# COMPACT_ATOMS: atom_id res chain seq x y z
N MET A 1 -5.32 -41.89 22.76
CA MET A 1 -5.45 -40.94 23.90
C MET A 1 -4.26 -40.00 24.14
N ARG A 2 -3.04 -40.21 23.59
CA ARG A 2 -1.87 -39.33 23.83
C ARG A 2 -1.92 -37.95 23.14
N THR A 3 -2.63 -37.83 22.01
CA THR A 3 -2.60 -36.63 21.17
C THR A 3 -3.28 -35.42 21.80
N ARG A 4 -4.38 -35.62 22.53
CA ARG A 4 -5.11 -34.51 23.18
C ARG A 4 -4.31 -33.83 24.29
N ARG A 5 -3.47 -34.58 25.01
CA ARG A 5 -2.60 -34.02 26.06
C ARG A 5 -1.51 -33.13 25.48
N LYS A 6 -0.95 -33.52 24.32
CA LYS A 6 0.09 -32.75 23.63
C LYS A 6 -0.45 -31.42 23.09
N ILE A 7 -1.67 -31.42 22.56
CA ILE A 7 -2.35 -30.20 22.08
C ILE A 7 -2.63 -29.24 23.26
N GLN A 8 -3.15 -29.74 24.37
CA GLN A 8 -3.42 -28.88 25.53
C GLN A 8 -2.16 -28.30 26.16
N GLN A 9 -1.04 -29.01 26.07
CA GLN A 9 0.24 -28.50 26.55
C GLN A 9 0.77 -27.35 25.68
N LEU A 10 0.70 -27.49 24.35
CA LEU A 10 1.10 -26.43 23.41
C LEU A 10 0.24 -25.16 23.58
N ILE A 11 -1.07 -25.32 23.74
CA ILE A 11 -1.99 -24.18 23.97
C ILE A 11 -1.63 -23.47 25.29
N ARG A 12 -1.28 -24.23 26.33
CA ARG A 12 -0.94 -23.66 27.64
C ARG A 12 0.39 -22.91 27.63
N GLU A 13 1.39 -23.41 26.90
CA GLU A 13 2.68 -22.73 26.71
C GLU A 13 2.52 -21.44 25.90
N GLN A 14 1.73 -21.46 24.82
CA GLN A 14 1.44 -20.27 24.01
C GLN A 14 0.78 -19.14 24.82
N MET A 15 -0.24 -19.48 25.62
CA MET A 15 -0.94 -18.54 26.51
C MET A 15 -0.03 -17.97 27.62
N SER A 16 1.10 -18.62 27.90
CA SER A 16 2.11 -18.13 28.86
C SER A 16 3.12 -17.19 28.21
N ASP A 17 3.39 -17.33 26.91
CA ASP A 17 4.31 -16.47 26.16
C ASP A 17 3.66 -15.16 25.73
N GLU A 18 2.37 -15.22 25.35
CA GLU A 18 1.58 -14.04 25.02
C GLU A 18 1.42 -13.10 26.23
N ARG A 19 1.25 -13.65 27.44
CA ARG A 19 1.27 -12.88 28.69
C ARG A 19 2.61 -12.24 29.02
N ARG A 20 3.71 -12.72 28.43
CA ARG A 20 5.06 -12.16 28.60
C ARG A 20 5.43 -11.13 27.52
N GLY A 21 4.49 -10.77 26.64
CA GLY A 21 4.72 -9.78 25.58
C GLY A 21 5.74 -10.23 24.52
N VAL A 22 6.07 -11.52 24.47
CA VAL A 22 7.00 -12.06 23.48
C VAL A 22 6.21 -12.36 22.21
N GLN A 23 6.29 -11.46 21.24
CA GLN A 23 5.62 -11.60 19.94
C GLN A 23 6.37 -12.64 19.08
N THR A 24 6.21 -13.92 19.43
CA THR A 24 6.75 -15.01 18.62
C THR A 24 5.84 -15.26 17.44
N TYR A 25 6.41 -15.26 16.24
CA TYR A 25 5.67 -15.50 15.00
C TYR A 25 5.39 -17.00 14.83
N PRO A 26 4.13 -17.45 14.96
CA PRO A 26 3.79 -18.86 15.16
C PRO A 26 3.96 -19.74 13.91
N TRP A 27 4.12 -19.17 12.72
CA TRP A 27 4.19 -19.94 11.48
C TRP A 27 5.50 -20.73 11.31
N ARG A 28 6.60 -20.29 11.94
CA ARG A 28 7.90 -20.98 11.83
C ARG A 28 7.92 -22.35 12.52
N SER A 29 7.06 -22.58 13.52
CA SER A 29 6.93 -23.88 14.19
C SER A 29 5.87 -24.79 13.54
N LEU A 30 5.00 -24.23 12.69
CA LEU A 30 3.92 -24.95 12.00
C LEU A 30 4.37 -25.66 10.71
N GLU A 31 5.50 -25.24 10.14
CA GLU A 31 6.08 -25.80 8.91
C GLU A 31 6.58 -27.26 9.09
N SER A 32 6.86 -27.68 10.33
CA SER A 32 7.30 -29.04 10.68
C SER A 32 6.16 -30.09 10.71
N SER A 33 4.90 -29.66 10.70
CA SER A 33 3.72 -30.51 10.91
C SER A 33 2.94 -30.75 9.60
N ASN A 34 3.48 -31.62 8.74
CA ASN A 34 2.87 -31.99 7.46
C ASN A 34 1.47 -32.63 7.61
N GLY A 35 0.47 -31.98 7.02
CA GLY A 35 -0.80 -32.60 6.60
C GLY A 35 -2.08 -32.08 7.26
N LEU A 36 -2.10 -31.87 8.57
CA LEU A 36 -3.34 -31.55 9.32
C LEU A 36 -3.54 -30.06 9.63
N MET A 37 -2.50 -29.23 9.46
CA MET A 37 -2.49 -27.82 9.90
C MET A 37 -2.59 -26.79 8.77
N GLN A 38 -2.61 -27.21 7.50
CA GLN A 38 -2.83 -26.29 6.38
C GLN A 38 -4.15 -25.49 6.46
N PRO A 39 -5.31 -26.07 6.81
CA PRO A 39 -6.55 -25.28 6.88
C PRO A 39 -6.50 -24.26 8.03
N LEU A 40 -5.92 -24.64 9.18
CA LEU A 40 -5.82 -23.76 10.35
C LEU A 40 -4.81 -22.63 10.15
N ALA A 41 -3.66 -22.92 9.51
CA ALA A 41 -2.68 -21.91 9.13
C ALA A 41 -3.24 -20.95 8.07
N LYS A 42 -4.02 -21.44 7.11
CA LYS A 42 -4.74 -20.58 6.15
C LYS A 42 -5.76 -19.69 6.86
N GLU A 43 -6.57 -20.22 7.78
CA GLU A 43 -7.53 -19.41 8.54
C GLU A 43 -6.85 -18.36 9.45
N LEU A 44 -5.71 -18.69 10.07
CA LEU A 44 -4.93 -17.73 10.87
C LEU A 44 -4.26 -16.65 10.01
N ILE A 45 -3.67 -17.02 8.87
CA ILE A 45 -3.06 -16.08 7.92
C ILE A 45 -4.13 -15.16 7.33
N LEU A 46 -5.27 -15.73 6.91
CA LEU A 46 -6.39 -14.96 6.37
C LEU A 46 -7.11 -14.15 7.45
N GLY A 47 -7.16 -14.62 8.70
CA GLY A 47 -7.70 -13.87 9.84
C GLY A 47 -6.83 -12.67 10.21
N TRP A 48 -5.50 -12.83 10.15
CA TRP A 48 -4.55 -11.72 10.27
C TRP A 48 -4.69 -10.73 9.11
N GLU A 49 -4.82 -11.23 7.88
CA GLU A 49 -5.01 -10.41 6.67
C GLU A 49 -6.36 -9.68 6.69
N ALA A 50 -7.44 -10.31 7.17
CA ALA A 50 -8.76 -9.69 7.33
C ALA A 50 -8.75 -8.61 8.44
N ALA A 51 -8.10 -8.89 9.58
CA ALA A 51 -7.98 -7.92 10.67
C ALA A 51 -7.13 -6.70 10.26
N HIS A 52 -6.00 -6.91 9.58
CA HIS A 52 -5.15 -5.82 9.06
C HIS A 52 -5.77 -5.07 7.87
N ARG A 53 -6.65 -5.71 7.08
CA ARG A 53 -7.34 -5.05 5.97
C ARG A 53 -8.37 -4.04 6.44
N SER A 54 -8.85 -4.17 7.69
CA SER A 54 -9.82 -3.26 8.30
C SER A 54 -9.21 -1.97 8.88
N ASP A 55 -7.89 -1.77 8.78
CA ASP A 55 -7.22 -0.60 9.34
C ASP A 55 -7.62 0.70 8.61
N ARG A 56 -8.45 1.49 9.29
CA ARG A 56 -9.01 2.78 8.82
C ARG A 56 -7.92 3.83 8.56
N HIS A 57 -6.69 3.64 9.04
CA HIS A 57 -5.57 4.52 8.75
C HIS A 57 -5.00 4.34 7.34
N ARG A 58 -5.29 3.22 6.67
CA ARG A 58 -4.79 2.94 5.31
C ARG A 58 -5.34 3.92 4.26
N THR A 59 -6.59 4.34 4.41
CA THR A 59 -7.24 5.32 3.51
C THR A 59 -6.68 6.73 3.69
N ARG A 60 -6.30 7.12 4.91
CA ARG A 60 -5.64 8.42 5.14
C ARG A 60 -4.28 8.49 4.45
N ARG A 61 -3.46 7.45 4.56
CA ARG A 61 -2.12 7.40 3.92
C ARG A 61 -2.21 7.47 2.40
N LYS A 62 -3.19 6.77 1.80
CA LYS A 62 -3.42 6.82 0.34
C LYS A 62 -3.76 8.23 -0.15
N ARG A 63 -4.61 8.97 0.59
CA ARG A 63 -4.96 10.34 0.23
C ARG A 63 -3.79 11.30 0.40
N GLU A 64 -3.02 11.15 1.47
CA GLU A 64 -1.82 11.97 1.69
C GLU A 64 -0.77 11.72 0.59
N GLN A 65 -0.55 10.46 0.21
CA GLN A 65 0.31 10.08 -0.92
C GLN A 65 -0.18 10.69 -2.23
N LEU A 66 -1.48 10.58 -2.53
CA LEU A 66 -2.08 11.18 -3.72
C LEU A 66 -1.84 12.70 -3.79
N ILE A 67 -2.08 13.42 -2.69
CA ILE A 67 -1.89 14.87 -2.63
C ILE A 67 -0.42 15.23 -2.85
N VAL A 68 0.50 14.51 -2.20
CA VAL A 68 1.94 14.75 -2.33
C VAL A 68 2.41 14.49 -3.77
N ASP A 69 1.98 13.39 -4.38
CA ASP A 69 2.36 13.04 -5.75
C ASP A 69 1.81 14.05 -6.76
N TRP A 70 0.56 14.51 -6.59
CA TRP A 70 -0.02 15.55 -7.44
C TRP A 70 0.77 16.86 -7.36
N ILE A 71 1.13 17.30 -6.15
CA ILE A 71 1.89 18.53 -5.96
C ILE A 71 3.29 18.39 -6.57
N ALA A 72 3.98 17.29 -6.27
CA ALA A 72 5.36 17.07 -6.64
C ALA A 72 5.55 16.91 -8.15
N PHE A 73 4.64 16.20 -8.84
CA PHE A 73 4.82 15.83 -10.24
C PHE A 73 3.94 16.62 -11.22
N VAL A 74 2.70 16.96 -10.85
CA VAL A 74 1.77 17.62 -11.77
C VAL A 74 1.80 19.13 -11.58
N PHE A 75 1.57 19.59 -10.35
CA PHE A 75 1.45 21.02 -10.05
C PHE A 75 2.77 21.77 -10.29
N SER A 76 3.90 21.20 -9.87
CA SER A 76 5.23 21.77 -10.11
C SER A 76 5.52 21.96 -11.60
N GLY A 77 5.20 20.96 -12.44
CA GLY A 77 5.37 21.00 -13.88
C GLY A 77 4.46 22.03 -14.54
N ILE A 78 3.17 22.05 -14.20
CA ILE A 78 2.22 23.03 -14.74
C ILE A 78 2.66 24.45 -14.37
N ALA A 79 3.05 24.69 -13.12
CA ALA A 79 3.54 25.99 -12.69
C ALA A 79 4.78 26.43 -13.48
N SER A 80 5.70 25.51 -13.77
CA SER A 80 6.88 25.78 -14.60
C SER A 80 6.51 26.16 -16.03
N VAL A 81 5.62 25.41 -16.68
CA VAL A 81 5.15 25.70 -18.04
C VAL A 81 4.42 27.05 -18.11
N LEU A 82 3.56 27.34 -17.14
CA LEU A 82 2.86 28.63 -17.06
C LEU A 82 3.84 29.78 -16.84
N ALA A 83 4.80 29.61 -15.94
CA ALA A 83 5.84 30.61 -15.71
C ALA A 83 6.67 30.85 -16.99
N PHE A 84 7.00 29.79 -17.72
CA PHE A 84 7.69 29.89 -19.01
C PHE A 84 6.90 30.72 -20.03
N TRP A 85 5.59 30.48 -20.18
CA TRP A 85 4.75 31.27 -21.09
C TRP A 85 4.62 32.75 -20.70
N VAL A 86 4.65 33.06 -19.40
CA VAL A 86 4.58 34.44 -18.92
C VAL A 86 5.92 35.17 -19.03
N LEU A 87 7.02 34.50 -18.71
CA LEU A 87 8.34 35.11 -18.58
C LEU A 87 9.11 35.19 -19.90
N VAL A 88 8.77 34.36 -20.89
CA VAL A 88 9.50 34.29 -22.17
C VAL A 88 8.60 34.76 -23.31
N PRO A 89 8.64 36.06 -23.67
CA PRO A 89 7.94 36.55 -24.85
C PRO A 89 8.68 36.10 -26.11
N GLN A 90 8.02 35.30 -26.96
CA GLN A 90 8.52 34.77 -28.24
C GLN A 90 9.60 33.67 -28.14
N PRO A 91 9.31 32.52 -27.51
CA PRO A 91 10.21 31.39 -27.56
C PRO A 91 10.33 30.83 -29.00
N PRO A 92 11.46 30.19 -29.35
CA PRO A 92 11.59 29.49 -30.62
C PRO A 92 10.47 28.45 -30.80
N PHE A 93 10.00 28.26 -32.03
CA PHE A 93 8.87 27.37 -32.34
C PHE A 93 9.01 25.97 -31.74
N LEU A 94 10.20 25.37 -31.81
CA LEU A 94 10.45 24.03 -31.26
C LEU A 94 10.26 23.99 -29.73
N VAL A 95 10.68 25.04 -29.03
CA VAL A 95 10.54 25.14 -27.57
C VAL A 95 9.06 25.30 -27.21
N GLN A 96 8.30 26.05 -28.00
CA GLN A 96 6.86 26.19 -27.78
C GLN A 96 6.12 24.87 -28.00
N LEU A 97 6.49 24.10 -29.03
CA LEU A 97 5.93 22.78 -29.29
C LEU A 97 6.25 21.79 -28.16
N LEU A 98 7.50 21.79 -27.68
CA LEU A 98 7.92 20.97 -26.54
C LEU A 98 7.16 21.33 -25.27
N SER A 99 7.00 22.62 -24.99
CA SER A 99 6.24 23.11 -23.83
C SER A 99 4.77 22.70 -23.87
N LEU A 100 4.13 22.72 -25.05
CA LEU A 100 2.78 22.19 -25.23
C LEU A 100 2.72 20.67 -25.03
N GLY A 101 3.72 19.95 -25.54
CA GLY A 101 3.84 18.50 -25.36
C GLY A 101 4.03 18.12 -23.89
N GLU A 102 4.88 18.83 -23.17
CA GLU A 102 5.10 18.68 -21.73
C GLU A 102 3.80 18.95 -20.95
N PHE A 103 3.08 20.02 -21.28
CA PHE A 103 1.78 20.29 -20.67
C PHE A 103 0.78 19.15 -20.90
N ALA A 104 0.69 18.62 -22.12
CA ALA A 104 -0.18 17.49 -22.43
C ALA A 104 0.20 16.23 -21.63
N LEU A 105 1.50 15.92 -21.52
CA LEU A 105 1.99 14.79 -20.73
C LEU A 105 1.68 14.96 -19.24
N LEU A 106 1.81 16.17 -18.69
CA LEU A 106 1.45 16.48 -17.30
C LEU A 106 -0.05 16.28 -17.04
N MET A 107 -0.90 16.65 -18.00
CA MET A 107 -2.35 16.40 -17.89
C MET A 107 -2.67 14.90 -17.91
N VAL A 108 -2.04 14.13 -18.80
CA VAL A 108 -2.20 12.66 -18.83
C VAL A 108 -1.74 12.05 -17.53
N LEU A 109 -0.55 12.43 -17.03
CA LEU A 109 -0.02 11.94 -15.76
C LEU A 109 -0.94 12.26 -14.58
N GLY A 110 -1.49 13.49 -14.53
CA GLY A 110 -2.43 13.87 -13.48
C GLY A 110 -3.72 13.04 -13.50
N ILE A 111 -4.23 12.73 -14.69
CA ILE A 111 -5.38 11.83 -14.87
C ILE A 111 -5.02 10.41 -14.41
N GLU A 112 -3.89 9.87 -14.84
CA GLU A 112 -3.45 8.52 -14.44
C GLU A 112 -3.30 8.39 -12.92
N ILE A 113 -2.66 9.37 -12.27
CA ILE A 113 -2.51 9.37 -10.81
C ILE A 113 -3.89 9.42 -10.13
N PHE A 114 -4.81 10.26 -10.62
CA PHE A 114 -6.16 10.36 -10.07
C PHE A 114 -6.96 9.07 -10.25
N VAL A 115 -7.01 8.54 -11.47
CA VAL A 115 -7.73 7.30 -11.79
C VAL A 115 -7.15 6.12 -11.02
N TYR A 116 -5.84 6.01 -10.90
CA TYR A 116 -5.22 4.89 -10.19
C TYR A 116 -5.42 4.97 -8.67
N ALA A 117 -5.47 6.20 -8.12
CA ALA A 117 -5.79 6.39 -6.72
C ALA A 117 -7.26 6.10 -6.42
N ASP A 118 -8.17 6.51 -7.31
CA ASP A 118 -9.62 6.27 -7.19
C ASP A 118 -9.97 4.79 -7.43
N TRP A 119 -9.33 4.12 -8.39
CA TRP A 119 -9.50 2.68 -8.64
C TRP A 119 -9.10 1.81 -7.43
N GLN A 120 -8.25 2.33 -6.56
CA GLN A 120 -7.89 1.67 -5.30
C GLN A 120 -8.91 1.87 -4.17
N GLU A 121 -9.96 2.69 -4.37
CA GLU A 121 -11.20 2.65 -3.59
C GLU A 121 -12.10 1.52 -4.11
N GLY A 122 -11.59 0.29 -4.02
CA GLY A 122 -12.37 -0.91 -4.28
C GLY A 122 -13.50 -1.07 -3.26
N LYS A 123 -14.71 -1.31 -3.77
CA LYS A 123 -15.68 -2.22 -3.13
C LYS A 123 -15.04 -3.58 -2.89
#